data_AF-A0A926G9G3-F1
#
_entry.id   AF-A0A926G9G3-F1
#
_cell.length_a   1.000
_cell.length_b   1.000
_cell.length_c   1.000
_cell.angle_alpha   90.00
_cell.angle_beta   90.00
_cell.angle_gamma   90.00
#
_symmetry.space_group_name_H-M   'P 1'
#
loop_
_entity.id
_entity.type
_entity.pdbx_description
1 polymer ?
#
loop_
_entity_poly.entity_id
_entity_poly.type
_entity_poly.pdbx_seq_one_letter_code
_entity_poly.pdbx_strand_id
1 'polypeptide(L)'
;MSYLGAGQGFIGAVELPHVDGLILAGLLNGTGIGQDNFHEMAAMVRFAERRGADLIQFHLGDDDLSDLRHPLHLAFLETLRDPILTNPIVDLGDIAPWRERALESELPSDALGTDYDRAELDHAIRASLPQVEARLALCAAGHVRFPEDLELFGREAQALYELGFRTEARARLAACVALGGEAIAIG
;
A
#
# COMPACT_ATOMS: atom_id res chain seq x y z
N MET A 1 -31.82 -12.19 7.78
CA MET A 1 -30.80 -11.94 8.81
C MET A 1 -29.89 -13.15 8.88
N SER A 2 -28.88 -13.19 8.01
CA SER A 2 -27.86 -14.24 8.02
C SER A 2 -26.53 -13.57 7.68
N TYR A 3 -25.65 -13.58 8.68
CA TYR A 3 -24.25 -13.17 8.61
C TYR A 3 -23.48 -14.09 7.67
N LEU A 4 -22.70 -13.52 6.73
CA LEU A 4 -21.59 -14.19 6.07
C LEU A 4 -20.33 -13.42 6.45
N GLY A 5 -19.46 -14.11 7.20
CA GLY A 5 -18.23 -13.56 7.75
C GLY A 5 -17.20 -13.24 6.66
N ALA A 6 -16.51 -12.13 6.87
CA ALA A 6 -15.30 -11.77 6.15
C ALA A 6 -14.19 -12.79 6.48
N GLY A 7 -13.82 -13.59 5.49
CA GLY A 7 -12.70 -14.52 5.55
C GLY A 7 -11.47 -13.88 4.91
N GLN A 8 -10.44 -13.68 5.74
CA GLN A 8 -9.00 -13.62 5.45
C GLN A 8 -8.57 -13.44 3.98
N GLY A 9 -8.14 -12.22 3.64
CA GLY A 9 -7.46 -11.92 2.38
C GLY A 9 -6.00 -12.42 2.39
N PHE A 10 -5.76 -13.52 1.70
CA PHE A 10 -4.44 -13.95 1.24
C PHE A 10 -4.55 -14.06 -0.29
N ILE A 11 -3.98 -13.12 -1.05
CA ILE A 11 -3.82 -13.30 -2.50
C ILE A 11 -2.51 -14.08 -2.72
N GLY A 12 -2.50 -15.32 -2.25
CA GLY A 12 -1.64 -16.35 -2.84
C GLY A 12 -2.24 -16.76 -4.18
N ALA A 13 -1.40 -17.10 -5.16
CA ALA A 13 -1.79 -17.47 -6.52
C ALA A 13 -2.91 -18.53 -6.56
N VAL A 14 -4.15 -18.08 -6.57
CA VAL A 14 -5.31 -18.87 -6.96
C VAL A 14 -5.58 -18.50 -8.40
N GLU A 15 -5.47 -19.47 -9.32
CA GLU A 15 -6.08 -19.33 -10.63
C GLU A 15 -7.59 -19.19 -10.43
N LEU A 16 -8.05 -17.94 -10.32
CA LEU A 16 -9.47 -17.64 -10.31
C LEU A 16 -10.02 -18.02 -11.69
N PRO A 17 -11.07 -18.88 -11.76
CA PRO A 17 -11.73 -19.18 -13.02
C PRO A 17 -12.19 -17.88 -13.64
N HIS A 18 -12.14 -17.75 -14.97
CA HIS A 18 -12.46 -16.54 -15.74
C HIS A 18 -13.66 -15.78 -15.12
N VAL A 19 -13.36 -14.79 -14.27
CA VAL A 19 -14.36 -14.00 -13.58
C VAL A 19 -14.70 -12.86 -14.53
N ASP A 20 -15.94 -12.83 -15.02
CA ASP A 20 -16.45 -11.73 -15.84
C ASP A 20 -16.14 -10.39 -15.15
N GLY A 21 -15.69 -9.39 -15.92
CA GLY A 21 -15.29 -8.07 -15.39
C GLY A 21 -16.35 -7.40 -14.51
N LEU A 22 -17.64 -7.72 -14.74
CA LEU A 22 -18.79 -7.29 -13.94
C LEU A 22 -18.81 -7.85 -12.52
N ILE A 23 -18.38 -9.10 -12.31
CA ILE A 23 -18.34 -9.73 -10.97
C ILE A 23 -17.13 -9.20 -10.19
N LEU A 24 -16.01 -8.94 -10.86
CA LEU A 24 -14.81 -8.38 -10.24
C LEU A 24 -15.03 -6.91 -9.82
N ALA A 25 -15.70 -6.10 -10.66
CA ALA A 25 -16.14 -4.76 -10.30
C ALA A 25 -17.07 -4.77 -9.08
N GLY A 26 -17.96 -5.76 -8.98
CA GLY A 26 -18.82 -5.96 -7.80
C GLY A 26 -18.05 -6.32 -6.52
N LEU A 27 -16.93 -7.02 -6.61
CA LEU A 27 -16.08 -7.40 -5.46
C LEU A 27 -15.15 -6.27 -5.00
N LEU A 28 -14.80 -5.34 -5.88
CA LEU A 28 -13.94 -4.19 -5.59
C LEU A 28 -14.72 -2.89 -5.34
N ASN A 29 -16.04 -2.89 -5.60
CA ASN A 29 -16.93 -1.81 -5.23
C ASN A 29 -17.09 -1.75 -3.72
N GLY A 30 -16.46 -0.74 -3.11
CA GLY A 30 -16.53 -0.53 -1.66
C GLY A 30 -15.36 -1.13 -0.89
N THR A 31 -14.16 -1.13 -1.47
CA THR A 31 -12.97 -1.69 -0.82
C THR A 31 -12.56 -0.79 0.35
N GLY A 32 -12.71 -1.30 1.58
CA GLY A 32 -12.26 -0.60 2.79
C GLY A 32 -10.73 -0.59 2.89
N ILE A 33 -10.15 0.61 2.96
CA ILE A 33 -8.73 0.86 3.06
C ILE A 33 -8.35 1.11 4.51
N GLY A 34 -7.66 0.14 5.10
CA GLY A 34 -7.21 0.14 6.48
C GLY A 34 -5.70 -0.04 6.60
N GLN A 35 -5.24 -0.20 7.83
CA GLN A 35 -3.81 -0.36 8.14
C GLN A 35 -3.19 -1.60 7.48
N ASP A 36 -4.01 -2.60 7.15
CA ASP A 36 -3.59 -3.90 6.63
C ASP A 36 -3.40 -3.91 5.11
N ASN A 37 -3.97 -2.94 4.38
CA ASN A 37 -4.09 -3.05 2.93
C ASN A 37 -3.85 -1.74 2.15
N PHE A 38 -3.65 -0.58 2.80
CA PHE A 38 -3.45 0.68 2.06
C PHE A 38 -2.26 0.62 1.09
N HIS A 39 -1.19 -0.08 1.46
CA HIS A 39 -0.01 -0.30 0.61
C HIS A 39 -0.34 -1.00 -0.73
N GLU A 40 -1.45 -1.71 -0.81
CA GLU A 40 -1.85 -2.51 -1.98
C GLU A 40 -2.77 -1.74 -2.94
N MET A 41 -3.19 -0.51 -2.61
CA MET A 41 -4.13 0.27 -3.43
C MET A 41 -3.68 0.37 -4.90
N ALA A 42 -2.41 0.69 -5.14
CA ALA A 42 -1.86 0.77 -6.50
C ALA A 42 -1.93 -0.58 -7.24
N ALA A 43 -1.61 -1.68 -6.55
CA ALA A 43 -1.68 -3.02 -7.10
C ALA A 43 -3.13 -3.43 -7.40
N MET A 44 -4.09 -3.08 -6.54
CA MET A 44 -5.52 -3.29 -6.74
C MET A 44 -6.02 -2.56 -8.00
N VAL A 45 -5.64 -1.29 -8.20
CA VAL A 45 -6.01 -0.54 -9.41
C VAL A 45 -5.43 -1.20 -10.66
N ARG A 46 -4.13 -1.51 -10.68
CA ARG A 46 -3.49 -2.18 -11.83
C ARG A 46 -4.14 -3.55 -12.11
N PHE A 47 -4.54 -4.28 -11.07
CA PHE A 47 -5.24 -5.54 -11.22
C PHE A 47 -6.64 -5.35 -11.83
N ALA A 48 -7.41 -4.39 -11.33
CA ALA A 48 -8.74 -4.05 -11.84
C ALA A 48 -8.67 -3.63 -13.32
N GLU A 49 -7.72 -2.75 -13.67
CA GLU A 49 -7.48 -2.29 -15.04
C GLU A 49 -7.16 -3.46 -15.98
N ARG A 50 -6.23 -4.35 -15.60
CA ARG A 50 -5.89 -5.54 -16.41
C ARG A 50 -7.06 -6.49 -16.61
N ARG A 51 -8.05 -6.46 -15.73
CA ARG A 51 -9.26 -7.29 -15.80
C ARG A 51 -10.42 -6.60 -16.51
N GLY A 52 -10.21 -5.37 -17.01
CA GLY A 52 -11.24 -4.62 -17.71
C GLY A 52 -12.36 -4.15 -16.79
N ALA A 53 -12.06 -3.85 -15.52
CA ALA A 53 -13.02 -3.23 -14.63
C ALA A 53 -13.32 -1.80 -15.08
N ASP A 54 -14.59 -1.41 -15.03
CA ASP A 54 -15.03 -0.05 -15.37
C ASP A 54 -14.95 0.91 -14.16
N LEU A 55 -14.91 0.37 -12.94
CA LEU A 55 -14.85 1.12 -11.69
C LEU A 55 -14.19 0.29 -10.57
N ILE A 56 -13.39 0.96 -9.75
CA ILE A 56 -12.94 0.53 -8.43
C ILE A 56 -13.19 1.67 -7.44
N GLN A 57 -13.92 1.39 -6.37
CA GLN A 57 -14.25 2.38 -5.35
C GLN A 57 -13.57 2.04 -4.03
N PHE A 58 -12.81 2.99 -3.50
CA PHE A 58 -12.18 2.90 -2.20
C PHE A 58 -12.93 3.73 -1.16
N HIS A 59 -12.95 3.24 0.08
CA HIS A 59 -13.37 4.02 1.25
C HIS A 59 -12.39 3.81 2.39
N LEU A 60 -12.29 4.76 3.31
CA LEU A 60 -11.49 4.61 4.51
C LEU A 60 -12.12 3.55 5.43
N GLY A 61 -11.30 2.63 5.92
CA GLY A 61 -11.70 1.66 6.94
C GLY A 61 -11.75 2.27 8.35
N ASP A 62 -12.09 1.43 9.33
CA ASP A 62 -12.28 1.85 10.73
C ASP A 62 -10.96 2.15 11.48
N ASP A 63 -9.80 1.81 10.90
CA ASP A 63 -8.49 1.91 11.55
C ASP A 63 -7.90 3.34 11.57
N ASP A 64 -8.72 4.35 11.24
CA ASP A 64 -8.45 5.80 11.31
C ASP A 64 -7.04 6.21 10.83
N LEU A 65 -6.66 5.76 9.62
CA LEU A 65 -5.45 6.23 8.93
C LEU A 65 -5.46 7.76 8.69
N SER A 66 -6.61 8.40 8.86
CA SER A 66 -6.81 9.84 8.85
C SER A 66 -6.32 10.57 10.12
N ASP A 67 -6.13 9.88 11.25
CA ASP A 67 -5.51 10.50 12.43
C ASP A 67 -4.04 10.83 12.11
N LEU A 68 -3.69 12.11 12.20
CA LEU A 68 -2.32 12.60 11.97
C LEU A 68 -1.29 11.99 12.95
N ARG A 69 -1.76 11.39 14.05
CA ARG A 69 -0.94 10.70 15.04
C ARG A 69 -0.85 9.20 14.79
N HIS A 70 -1.59 8.68 13.81
CA HIS A 70 -1.49 7.27 13.45
C HIS A 70 -0.07 6.97 12.94
N PRO A 71 0.63 5.95 13.45
CA PRO A 71 2.03 5.69 13.05
C PRO A 71 2.21 5.41 11.55
N LEU A 72 1.16 4.93 10.88
CA LEU A 72 1.15 4.66 9.44
C LEU A 72 0.71 5.85 8.58
N HIS A 73 0.33 6.98 9.20
CA HIS A 73 -0.25 8.12 8.48
C HIS A 73 0.66 8.65 7.37
N LEU A 74 1.96 8.79 7.63
CA LEU A 74 2.91 9.28 6.62
C LEU A 74 3.05 8.30 5.45
N ALA A 75 3.09 6.99 5.72
CA ALA A 75 3.16 5.97 4.67
C ALA A 75 1.86 5.91 3.86
N PHE A 76 0.71 6.13 4.51
CA PHE A 76 -0.57 6.27 3.83
C PHE A 76 -0.56 7.45 2.87
N LEU A 77 -0.11 8.65 3.30
CA LEU A 77 0.01 9.81 2.42
C LEU A 77 0.97 9.55 1.25
N GLU A 78 2.14 8.93 1.48
CA GLU A 78 3.07 8.58 0.40
C GLU A 78 2.44 7.61 -0.61
N THR A 79 1.65 6.65 -0.14
CA THR A 79 0.91 5.71 -1.01
C THR A 79 -0.14 6.45 -1.84
N LEU A 80 -0.83 7.41 -1.24
CA LEU A 80 -1.79 8.27 -1.94
C LEU A 80 -1.14 9.22 -2.95
N ARG A 81 0.18 9.26 -3.09
CA ARG A 81 0.85 9.98 -4.18
C ARG A 81 1.04 9.13 -5.45
N ASP A 82 0.73 7.82 -5.42
CA ASP A 82 0.88 6.99 -6.62
C ASP A 82 0.04 7.57 -7.78
N PRO A 83 0.66 7.82 -8.96
CA PRO A 83 -0.05 8.32 -10.14
C PRO A 83 -1.17 7.40 -10.61
N ILE A 84 -1.10 6.07 -10.39
CA ILE A 84 -2.12 5.13 -10.86
C ILE A 84 -3.50 5.41 -10.25
N LEU A 85 -3.55 6.05 -9.09
CA LEU A 85 -4.79 6.43 -8.42
C LEU A 85 -5.51 7.61 -9.11
N THR A 86 -4.93 8.24 -10.14
CA THR A 86 -5.67 9.16 -11.04
C THR A 86 -6.34 8.45 -12.22
N ASN A 87 -6.18 7.13 -12.35
CA ASN A 87 -6.77 6.38 -13.43
C ASN A 87 -8.31 6.60 -13.46
N PRO A 88 -8.93 6.84 -14.63
CA PRO A 88 -10.37 7.12 -14.73
C PRO A 88 -11.30 6.08 -14.10
N ILE A 89 -10.83 4.84 -13.91
CA ILE A 89 -11.63 3.79 -13.25
C ILE A 89 -11.64 3.92 -11.73
N VAL A 90 -10.86 4.83 -11.13
CA VAL A 90 -10.69 4.95 -9.68
C VAL A 90 -11.65 6.00 -9.11
N ASP A 91 -12.49 5.58 -8.17
CA ASP A 91 -13.22 6.45 -7.26
C ASP A 91 -12.60 6.36 -5.87
N LEU A 92 -12.00 7.46 -5.41
CA LEU A 92 -11.36 7.53 -4.10
C LEU A 92 -12.36 7.79 -2.96
N GLY A 93 -13.64 8.06 -3.24
CA GLY A 93 -14.65 8.24 -2.19
C GLY A 93 -14.23 9.25 -1.12
N ASP A 94 -14.30 8.83 0.15
CA ASP A 94 -13.88 9.61 1.33
C ASP A 94 -12.35 9.71 1.52
N ILE A 95 -11.56 8.99 0.73
CA ILE A 95 -10.09 9.09 0.67
C ILE A 95 -9.64 10.29 -0.19
N ALA A 96 -10.50 10.79 -1.10
CA ALA A 96 -10.13 11.86 -2.02
C ALA A 96 -9.51 13.11 -1.34
N PRO A 97 -10.05 13.65 -0.22
CA PRO A 97 -9.43 14.77 0.49
C PRO A 97 -8.04 14.46 1.05
N TRP A 98 -7.76 13.20 1.38
CA TRP A 98 -6.44 12.77 1.87
C TRP A 98 -5.43 12.68 0.74
N ARG A 99 -5.87 12.35 -0.48
CA ARG A 99 -4.99 12.45 -1.66
C ARG A 99 -4.62 13.90 -1.96
N GLU A 100 -5.57 14.82 -1.90
CA GLU A 100 -5.29 16.26 -2.04
C GLU A 100 -4.26 16.70 -1.00
N ARG A 101 -4.48 16.34 0.27
CA ARG A 101 -3.52 16.60 1.36
C ARG A 101 -2.15 15.97 1.10
N ALA A 102 -2.08 14.75 0.60
CA ALA A 102 -0.83 14.07 0.30
C ALA A 102 -0.01 14.84 -0.76
N LEU A 103 -0.69 15.38 -1.78
CA LEU A 103 -0.06 16.16 -2.85
C LEU A 103 0.42 17.54 -2.38
N GLU A 104 -0.19 18.11 -1.34
CA GLU A 104 0.15 19.43 -0.78
C GLU A 104 1.15 19.37 0.39
N SER A 105 1.22 18.25 1.09
CA SER A 105 2.06 18.10 2.30
C SER A 105 3.51 17.89 1.94
N GLU A 106 4.43 18.37 2.78
CA GLU A 106 5.84 17.98 2.71
C GLU A 106 6.00 16.58 3.35
N LEU A 107 6.38 15.59 2.54
CA LEU A 107 6.57 14.20 2.95
C LEU A 107 8.05 13.79 2.89
N PRO A 108 8.46 12.71 3.56
CA PRO A 108 9.87 12.29 3.61
C PRO A 108 10.54 12.12 2.25
N SER A 109 9.80 11.68 1.22
CA SER A 109 10.36 11.54 -0.13
C SER A 109 10.69 12.87 -0.82
N ASP A 110 10.10 14.00 -0.40
CA ASP A 110 10.32 15.31 -1.02
C ASP A 110 11.77 15.80 -0.83
N ALA A 111 12.41 15.40 0.27
CA ALA A 111 13.82 15.72 0.53
C ALA A 111 14.80 15.10 -0.48
N LEU A 112 14.36 14.08 -1.24
CA LEU A 112 15.15 13.41 -2.27
C LEU A 112 15.06 14.11 -3.64
N GLY A 113 14.10 15.03 -3.81
CA GLY A 113 13.78 15.65 -5.08
C GLY A 113 12.95 14.75 -6.01
N THR A 114 12.69 15.21 -7.24
CA THR A 114 11.79 14.48 -8.18
C THR A 114 12.47 13.34 -8.91
N ASP A 115 13.81 13.33 -8.97
CA ASP A 115 14.58 12.44 -9.84
C ASP A 115 15.51 11.48 -9.09
N TYR A 116 15.24 11.21 -7.81
CA TYR A 116 16.11 10.38 -7.00
C TYR A 116 16.26 8.96 -7.56
N ASP A 117 17.46 8.40 -7.41
CA ASP A 117 17.74 7.03 -7.77
C ASP A 117 17.56 6.06 -6.59
N ARG A 118 17.79 4.78 -6.86
CA ARG A 118 17.60 3.75 -5.83
C ARG A 118 18.63 3.84 -4.70
N ALA A 119 19.83 4.32 -4.96
CA ALA A 119 20.88 4.46 -3.96
C ALA A 119 20.63 5.66 -3.04
N GLU A 120 20.06 6.74 -3.57
CA GLU A 120 19.61 7.90 -2.78
C GLU A 120 18.47 7.51 -1.85
N LEU A 121 17.47 6.77 -2.34
CA LEU A 121 16.41 6.22 -1.50
C LEU A 121 16.97 5.28 -0.42
N ASP A 122 17.90 4.40 -0.79
CA ASP A 122 18.57 3.49 0.13
C ASP A 122 19.26 4.24 1.29
N HIS A 123 20.01 5.27 0.93
CA HIS A 123 20.69 6.13 1.87
C HIS A 123 19.70 6.83 2.81
N ALA A 124 18.60 7.35 2.27
CA ALA A 124 17.57 8.02 3.05
C ALA A 124 16.89 7.09 4.06
N ILE A 125 16.52 5.86 3.64
CA ILE A 125 15.92 4.86 4.54
C ILE A 125 16.87 4.54 5.69
N ARG A 126 18.18 4.39 5.41
CA ARG A 126 19.20 4.15 6.44
C ARG A 126 19.44 5.36 7.33
N ALA A 127 19.42 6.57 6.79
CA ALA A 127 19.56 7.80 7.58
C ALA A 127 18.39 7.98 8.57
N SER A 128 17.21 7.49 8.19
CA SER A 128 15.99 7.51 9.00
C SER A 128 15.88 6.35 10.01
N LEU A 129 16.95 5.56 10.25
CA LEU A 129 16.96 4.47 11.24
C LEU A 129 16.29 4.79 12.59
N PRO A 130 16.50 5.97 13.21
CA PRO A 130 15.85 6.34 14.47
C PRO A 130 14.36 6.71 14.36
N GLN A 131 13.84 6.95 13.15
CA GLN A 131 12.48 7.47 12.88
C GLN A 131 11.71 6.45 12.05
N VAL A 132 11.05 5.50 12.73
CA VAL A 132 10.49 4.31 12.06
C VAL A 132 9.38 4.68 11.07
N GLU A 133 8.53 5.63 11.41
CA GLU A 133 7.44 6.14 10.58
C GLU A 133 7.96 6.76 9.28
N ALA A 134 9.07 7.50 9.36
CA ALA A 134 9.72 8.09 8.19
C ALA A 134 10.31 7.03 7.26
N ARG A 135 10.90 5.96 7.82
CA ARG A 135 11.38 4.83 7.00
C ARG A 135 10.24 4.14 6.27
N LEU A 136 9.12 3.93 6.97
CA LEU A 136 7.96 3.29 6.38
C LEU A 136 7.41 4.14 5.23
N ALA A 137 7.31 5.45 5.44
CA ALA A 137 6.92 6.40 4.40
C ALA A 137 7.87 6.38 3.18
N LEU A 138 9.18 6.34 3.41
CA LEU A 138 10.16 6.20 2.34
C LEU A 138 10.05 4.84 1.60
N CYS A 139 9.70 3.76 2.28
CA CYS A 139 9.42 2.47 1.62
C CYS A 139 8.17 2.58 0.71
N ALA A 140 7.09 3.19 1.21
CA ALA A 140 5.88 3.43 0.42
C ALA A 140 6.17 4.28 -0.83
N ALA A 141 6.92 5.38 -0.71
CA ALA A 141 7.37 6.19 -1.85
C ALA A 141 8.25 5.37 -2.81
N GLY A 142 9.12 4.52 -2.25
CA GLY A 142 9.95 3.58 -3.00
C GLY A 142 9.14 2.61 -3.85
N HIS A 143 8.02 2.09 -3.35
CA HIS A 143 7.15 1.19 -4.10
C HIS A 143 6.47 1.87 -5.30
N VAL A 144 6.19 3.17 -5.20
CA VAL A 144 5.67 3.94 -6.34
C VAL A 144 6.71 4.04 -7.45
N ARG A 145 7.97 4.34 -7.09
CA ARG A 145 9.05 4.61 -8.05
C ARG A 145 9.78 3.36 -8.56
N PHE A 146 9.94 2.36 -7.69
CA PHE A 146 10.65 1.11 -7.93
C PHE A 146 9.73 -0.09 -7.61
N PRO A 147 8.64 -0.28 -8.38
CA PRO A 147 7.61 -1.27 -8.04
C PRO A 147 8.08 -2.73 -8.08
N GLU A 148 9.20 -3.01 -8.73
CA GLU A 148 9.80 -4.35 -8.83
C GLU A 148 10.83 -4.64 -7.74
N ASP A 149 11.13 -3.66 -6.87
CA ASP A 149 12.13 -3.84 -5.82
C ASP A 149 11.56 -4.59 -4.61
N LEU A 150 11.87 -5.88 -4.56
CA LEU A 150 11.49 -6.77 -3.47
C LEU A 150 12.21 -6.47 -2.15
N GLU A 151 13.37 -5.81 -2.17
CA GLU A 151 14.09 -5.44 -0.95
C GLU A 151 13.28 -4.45 -0.10
N LEU A 152 12.52 -3.56 -0.76
CA LEU A 152 11.66 -2.60 -0.07
C LEU A 152 10.59 -3.28 0.78
N PHE A 153 10.05 -4.42 0.34
CA PHE A 153 9.07 -5.19 1.12
C PHE A 153 9.67 -5.69 2.44
N GLY A 154 10.93 -6.14 2.43
CA GLY A 154 11.62 -6.60 3.65
C GLY A 154 11.87 -5.47 4.65
N ARG A 155 12.26 -4.29 4.15
CA ARG A 155 12.49 -3.09 4.97
C ARG A 155 11.19 -2.53 5.55
N GLU A 156 10.13 -2.53 4.75
CA GLU A 156 8.79 -2.16 5.16
C GLU A 156 8.26 -3.10 6.24
N ALA A 157 8.41 -4.42 6.05
CA ALA A 157 8.03 -5.41 7.06
C ALA A 157 8.76 -5.20 8.38
N GLN A 158 10.07 -4.91 8.34
CA GLN A 158 10.85 -4.62 9.54
C GLN A 158 10.35 -3.35 10.25
N ALA A 159 10.05 -2.28 9.50
CA ALA A 159 9.51 -1.04 10.07
C ALA A 159 8.12 -1.25 10.70
N LEU A 160 7.23 -1.98 10.03
CA LEU A 160 5.92 -2.35 10.57
C LEU A 160 6.04 -3.15 11.87
N TYR A 161 6.98 -4.11 11.91
CA TYR A 161 7.23 -4.92 13.10
C TYR A 161 7.72 -4.06 14.29
N GLU A 162 8.64 -3.12 14.04
CA GLU A 162 9.15 -2.19 15.06
C GLU A 162 8.06 -1.25 15.61
N LEU A 163 7.08 -0.89 14.78
CA LEU A 163 5.90 -0.11 15.20
C LEU A 163 4.81 -0.96 15.90
N GLY A 164 4.97 -2.28 15.93
CA GLY A 164 4.03 -3.21 16.58
C GLY A 164 2.97 -3.84 15.66
N PHE A 165 2.97 -3.51 14.36
CA PHE A 165 2.06 -4.05 13.34
C PHE A 165 2.54 -5.42 12.84
N ARG A 166 2.51 -6.41 13.75
CA ARG A 166 3.10 -7.75 13.52
C ARG A 166 2.38 -8.56 12.45
N THR A 167 1.07 -8.38 12.29
CA THR A 167 0.28 -9.12 11.30
C THR A 167 0.62 -8.62 9.90
N GLU A 168 0.67 -7.30 9.76
CA GLU A 168 0.97 -6.56 8.55
C GLU A 168 2.43 -6.81 8.11
N ALA A 169 3.37 -6.77 9.06
CA ALA A 169 4.77 -7.13 8.82
C ALA A 169 4.91 -8.55 8.24
N ARG A 170 4.18 -9.53 8.79
CA ARG A 170 4.20 -10.91 8.28
C ARG A 170 3.56 -11.03 6.91
N ALA A 171 2.44 -10.35 6.68
CA ALA A 171 1.79 -10.31 5.37
C ALA A 171 2.74 -9.74 4.31
N ARG A 172 3.50 -8.69 4.66
CA ARG A 172 4.45 -8.06 3.74
C ARG A 172 5.65 -8.95 3.41
N LEU A 173 6.19 -9.69 4.38
CA LEU A 173 7.19 -10.72 4.11
C LEU A 173 6.63 -11.85 3.25
N ALA A 174 5.41 -12.31 3.52
CA ALA A 174 4.78 -13.34 2.71
C ALA A 174 4.61 -12.90 1.25
N ALA A 175 4.24 -11.63 1.02
CA ALA A 175 4.18 -11.04 -0.32
C ALA A 175 5.57 -11.01 -0.99
N CYS A 176 6.61 -10.58 -0.27
CA CYS A 176 7.99 -10.60 -0.76
C CYS A 176 8.42 -12.00 -1.24
N VAL A 177 8.19 -13.02 -0.40
CA VAL A 177 8.52 -14.42 -0.72
C VAL A 177 7.69 -14.94 -1.90
N ALA A 178 6.39 -14.63 -1.95
CA ALA A 178 5.52 -15.03 -3.05
C ALA A 178 5.96 -14.45 -4.41
N LEU A 179 6.60 -13.28 -4.39
CA LEU A 179 7.15 -12.61 -5.56
C LEU A 179 8.60 -13.05 -5.89
N GLY A 180 9.16 -14.00 -5.14
CA GLY A 180 10.49 -14.57 -5.38
C GLY A 180 11.62 -13.89 -4.60
N GLY A 181 11.30 -13.05 -3.62
CA GLY A 181 12.25 -12.45 -2.69
C GLY A 181 12.78 -13.42 -1.64
N GLU A 182 13.84 -13.02 -0.95
CA GLU A 182 14.46 -13.86 0.09
C GLU A 182 13.59 -13.89 1.37
N ALA A 183 13.48 -15.07 1.98
CA ALA A 183 12.80 -15.23 3.26
C ALA A 183 13.67 -14.65 4.38
N ILE A 184 13.28 -13.48 4.91
CA ILE A 184 13.99 -12.81 6.00
C ILE A 184 13.25 -13.06 7.32
N ALA A 185 13.99 -13.37 8.38
CA ALA A 185 13.45 -13.41 9.73
C ALA A 185 13.36 -11.99 10.29
N ILE A 186 12.16 -11.57 10.71
CA ILE A 186 11.94 -10.36 11.51
C ILE A 186 11.84 -10.77 12.99
N GLY A 187 12.58 -10.08 13.87
CA GLY A 187 12.78 -10.49 15.26
C GLY A 187 13.10 -9.33 16.20
#